data_AF-A0A521KDU8-F1
#
_entry.id   AF-A0A521KDU8-F1
#
_cell.length_a   1.000
_cell.length_b   1.000
_cell.length_c   1.000
_cell.angle_alpha   90.00
_cell.angle_beta   90.00
_cell.angle_gamma   90.00
#
_symmetry.space_group_name_H-M   'P 1'
#
loop_
_entity.id
_entity.type
_entity.pdbx_description
1 polymer ?
#
loop_
_entity_poly.entity_id
_entity_poly.type
_entity_poly.pdbx_seq_one_letter_code
_entity_poly.pdbx_strand_id
1 'polypeptide(L)'
;MPQMTLYAPDITCDHCIATIQKTSTAIEGVRFIDGDPDTRSFRLDVPSGVALDALAVALADEGYPLGGPDDAPTGGGMPAMAGHGANVTMLPMAGATKPKFVPTYTPKPSAAGADVVYSCPCGSTTEVFHYDRSKAEQTPHACCNHQVLVAPDAAQRLRALDGYEVINVQTVTMPWGQPMEAAMAVRP
;
A
#
# COMPACT_ATOMS: atom_id res chain seq x y z
N MET A 1 -1.01 -15.33 13.78
CA MET A 1 -2.04 -14.35 13.36
C MET A 1 -1.32 -13.03 13.20
N PRO A 2 -1.52 -12.29 12.11
CA PRO A 2 -0.77 -11.05 11.89
C PRO A 2 -1.33 -9.95 12.80
N GLN A 3 -0.48 -9.46 13.70
CA GLN A 3 -0.76 -8.34 14.58
C GLN A 3 -0.46 -7.05 13.82
N MET A 4 -1.41 -6.11 13.81
CA MET A 4 -1.25 -4.79 13.21
C MET A 4 -1.66 -3.68 14.17
N THR A 5 -1.03 -2.52 14.00
CA THR A 5 -1.39 -1.29 14.72
C THR A 5 -2.20 -0.43 13.78
N LEU A 6 -3.42 -0.08 14.19
CA LEU A 6 -4.30 0.85 13.49
C LEU A 6 -4.39 2.16 14.28
N TYR A 7 -4.75 3.23 13.60
CA TYR A 7 -4.89 4.56 14.18
C TYR A 7 -6.32 5.05 13.98
N ALA A 8 -6.89 5.67 15.02
CA ALA A 8 -8.17 6.36 14.92
C ALA A 8 -8.09 7.72 15.63
N PRO A 9 -8.20 8.84 14.89
CA PRO A 9 -7.97 10.18 15.43
C PRO A 9 -8.97 10.60 16.52
N ASP A 10 -10.14 9.97 16.57
CA ASP A 10 -11.22 10.30 17.49
C ASP A 10 -11.12 9.57 18.85
N ILE A 11 -10.11 8.71 19.05
CA ILE A 11 -9.83 8.11 20.36
C ILE A 11 -9.25 9.17 21.28
N THR A 12 -9.96 9.45 22.38
CA THR A 12 -9.54 10.48 23.36
C THR A 12 -9.61 10.02 24.81
N CYS A 13 -10.13 8.82 25.09
CA CYS A 13 -10.23 8.28 26.44
C CYS A 13 -10.36 6.75 26.44
N ASP A 14 -10.20 6.13 27.61
CA ASP A 14 -10.32 4.67 27.80
C ASP A 14 -11.71 4.13 27.42
N HIS A 15 -12.77 4.94 27.54
CA HIS A 15 -14.11 4.55 27.09
C HIS A 15 -14.19 4.36 25.57
N CYS A 16 -13.44 5.16 24.79
CA CYS A 16 -13.34 4.96 23.34
C CYS A 16 -12.66 3.62 23.02
N ILE A 17 -11.57 3.30 23.73
CA ILE A 17 -10.87 2.02 23.58
C ILE A 17 -11.79 0.84 23.91
N ALA A 18 -12.57 0.93 24.98
CA ALA A 18 -13.53 -0.13 25.34
C ALA A 18 -14.61 -0.34 24.26
N THR A 19 -15.10 0.73 23.64
CA THR A 19 -16.04 0.64 22.51
C THR A 19 -15.38 -0.02 21.30
N ILE A 20 -14.18 0.41 20.92
CA ILE A 20 -13.41 -0.18 19.81
C ILE A 20 -13.12 -1.65 20.07
N GLN A 21 -12.76 -2.02 21.29
CA GLN A 21 -12.56 -3.41 21.70
C GLN A 21 -13.85 -4.22 21.49
N LYS A 22 -15.00 -3.70 21.92
CA LYS A 22 -16.29 -4.38 21.76
C LYS A 22 -16.68 -4.54 20.28
N THR A 23 -16.50 -3.49 19.48
CA THR A 23 -16.81 -3.52 18.04
C THR A 23 -15.86 -4.44 17.28
N SER A 24 -14.56 -4.39 17.58
CA SER A 24 -13.56 -5.25 16.94
C SER A 24 -13.74 -6.73 17.29
N THR A 25 -14.06 -7.06 18.55
CA THR A 25 -14.32 -8.45 18.96
C THR A 25 -15.66 -9.01 18.46
N ALA A 26 -16.55 -8.16 17.94
CA ALA A 26 -17.78 -8.60 17.27
C ALA A 26 -17.52 -9.12 15.84
N ILE A 27 -16.34 -8.85 15.26
CA ILE A 27 -15.95 -9.32 13.93
C ILE A 27 -15.27 -10.67 14.02
N GLU A 28 -15.72 -11.61 13.20
CA GLU A 28 -15.24 -12.99 13.23
C GLU A 28 -13.72 -13.06 12.98
N GLY A 29 -13.00 -13.62 13.95
CA GLY A 29 -11.56 -13.85 13.88
C GLY A 29 -10.68 -12.64 14.21
N VAL A 30 -11.24 -11.46 14.46
CA VAL A 30 -10.50 -10.29 14.94
C VAL A 30 -10.27 -10.39 16.45
N ARG A 31 -9.04 -10.12 16.90
CA ARG A 31 -8.71 -10.10 18.33
C ARG A 31 -8.07 -8.78 18.71
N PHE A 32 -8.69 -8.07 19.65
CA PHE A 32 -8.10 -6.89 20.25
C PHE A 32 -6.94 -7.28 21.18
N ILE A 33 -5.77 -6.65 21.00
CA ILE A 33 -4.58 -6.89 21.81
C ILE A 33 -4.46 -5.79 22.88
N ASP A 34 -4.47 -4.53 22.45
CA ASP A 34 -4.15 -3.37 23.27
C ASP A 34 -4.61 -2.07 22.60
N GLY A 35 -4.83 -1.01 23.37
CA GLY A 35 -5.22 0.30 22.86
C GLY A 35 -4.68 1.41 23.75
N ASP A 36 -4.14 2.43 23.10
CA ASP A 36 -3.51 3.57 23.77
C ASP A 36 -4.18 4.87 23.31
N PRO A 37 -4.93 5.54 24.21
CA PRO A 37 -5.60 6.80 23.89
C PRO A 37 -4.64 7.98 23.74
N ASP A 38 -3.45 7.94 24.35
CA ASP A 38 -2.46 9.02 24.24
C ASP A 38 -1.86 9.05 22.83
N THR A 39 -1.58 7.87 22.27
CA THR A 39 -1.09 7.72 20.89
C THR A 39 -2.20 7.56 19.85
N ARG A 40 -3.47 7.53 20.29
CA ARG A 40 -4.67 7.35 19.46
C ARG A 40 -4.57 6.13 18.54
N SER A 41 -3.90 5.10 19.04
CA SER A 41 -3.57 3.89 18.29
C SER A 41 -4.02 2.66 19.05
N PHE A 42 -4.29 1.59 18.31
CA PHE A 42 -4.69 0.32 18.90
C PHE A 42 -4.17 -0.84 18.08
N ARG A 43 -3.87 -1.94 18.77
CA ARG A 43 -3.28 -3.14 18.22
C ARG A 43 -4.31 -4.25 18.21
N LEU A 44 -4.42 -4.92 17.07
CA LEU A 44 -5.30 -6.07 16.91
C LEU A 44 -4.71 -7.10 15.95
N ASP A 45 -5.13 -8.34 16.14
CA ASP A 45 -4.94 -9.40 15.16
C ASP A 45 -6.09 -9.35 14.17
N VAL A 46 -5.76 -9.17 12.89
CA VAL A 46 -6.74 -9.24 11.80
C VAL A 46 -6.48 -10.50 10.99
N PRO A 47 -7.47 -11.38 10.80
CA PRO A 47 -7.26 -12.63 10.07
C PRO A 47 -7.17 -12.42 8.55
N SER A 48 -7.76 -11.35 8.01
CA SER A 48 -7.80 -11.07 6.56
C SER A 48 -8.12 -9.60 6.24
N GLY A 49 -7.81 -9.15 5.02
CA GLY A 49 -8.19 -7.82 4.55
C GLY A 49 -9.71 -7.57 4.56
N VAL A 50 -10.54 -8.59 4.28
CA VAL A 50 -12.00 -8.46 4.43
C VAL A 50 -12.42 -8.17 5.87
N ALA A 51 -11.76 -8.79 6.86
CA ALA A 51 -12.03 -8.48 8.25
C ALA A 51 -11.58 -7.05 8.62
N LEU A 52 -10.49 -6.56 8.02
CA LEU A 52 -10.07 -5.15 8.15
C LEU A 52 -11.11 -4.20 7.55
N ASP A 53 -11.68 -4.52 6.38
CA ASP A 53 -12.71 -3.71 5.74
C ASP A 53 -14.01 -3.71 6.55
N ALA A 54 -14.43 -4.87 7.05
CA ALA A 54 -15.58 -4.96 7.96
C ALA A 54 -15.34 -4.16 9.25
N LEU A 55 -14.10 -4.17 9.77
CA LEU A 55 -13.71 -3.38 10.93
C LEU A 55 -13.75 -1.89 10.65
N ALA A 56 -13.20 -1.45 9.51
CA ALA A 56 -13.23 -0.06 9.10
C ALA A 56 -14.66 0.48 9.00
N VAL A 57 -15.58 -0.30 8.41
CA VAL A 57 -17.01 0.06 8.31
C VAL A 57 -17.66 0.09 9.69
N ALA A 58 -17.49 -0.96 10.49
CA ALA A 58 -18.10 -1.04 11.82
C ALA A 58 -17.62 0.07 12.77
N LEU A 59 -16.34 0.43 12.68
CA LEU A 59 -15.79 1.53 13.48
C LEU A 59 -16.25 2.90 12.96
N ALA A 60 -16.34 3.10 11.64
CA ALA A 60 -16.89 4.33 11.07
C ALA A 60 -18.37 4.55 11.46
N ASP A 61 -19.18 3.48 11.50
CA ASP A 61 -20.58 3.54 11.96
C ASP A 61 -20.71 3.93 13.43
N GLU A 62 -19.74 3.54 14.27
CA GLU A 62 -19.65 3.92 15.68
C GLU A 62 -19.00 5.30 15.89
N GLY A 63 -18.58 5.98 14.81
CA GLY A 63 -17.98 7.31 14.85
C GLY A 63 -16.45 7.33 15.06
N TYR A 64 -15.77 6.22 14.79
CA TYR A 64 -14.31 6.06 14.91
C TYR A 64 -13.69 5.65 13.57
N PRO A 65 -13.68 6.51 12.52
CA PRO A 65 -13.06 6.18 11.25
C PRO A 65 -11.57 5.86 11.44
N LEU A 66 -11.08 4.82 10.74
CA LEU A 66 -9.65 4.54 10.70
C LEU A 66 -8.93 5.67 9.96
N GLY A 67 -7.96 6.29 10.62
CA GLY A 67 -7.11 7.32 10.01
C GLY A 67 -6.22 6.72 8.91
N GLY A 68 -5.94 7.51 7.88
CA GLY A 68 -5.00 7.13 6.84
C GLY A 68 -3.57 7.05 7.38
N PRO A 69 -2.60 6.54 6.60
CA PRO A 69 -1.18 6.59 6.98
C PRO A 69 -0.66 8.02 7.23
N ASP A 70 -1.39 9.04 6.78
CA ASP A 70 -1.11 10.46 7.03
C ASP A 70 -1.46 10.93 8.46
N ASP A 71 -2.26 10.17 9.21
CA ASP A 71 -2.68 10.51 10.58
C ASP A 71 -1.77 9.89 11.66
N ALA A 72 -0.84 9.01 11.28
CA ALA A 72 0.25 8.61 12.15
C ALA A 72 1.09 9.85 12.50
N PRO A 73 1.63 9.99 13.73
CA PRO A 73 2.51 11.10 14.07
C PRO A 73 3.75 11.04 13.18
N THR A 74 3.67 11.76 12.06
CA THR A 74 4.75 11.97 11.12
C THR A 74 5.74 12.89 11.80
N GLY A 75 6.77 12.29 12.38
CA GLY A 75 7.98 13.00 12.75
C GLY A 75 8.55 13.66 11.49
N GLY A 76 8.22 14.95 11.33
CA GLY A 76 8.89 15.96 10.51
C GLY A 76 9.57 15.50 9.22
N GLY A 77 8.85 15.60 8.11
CA GLY A 77 9.42 15.60 6.76
C GLY A 77 8.69 16.62 5.90
N MET A 78 9.30 17.79 5.69
CA MET A 78 8.74 18.92 4.97
C MET A 78 8.37 18.58 3.51
N PRO A 79 7.37 19.27 2.91
CA PRO A 79 7.02 19.10 1.50
C PRO A 79 8.04 19.87 0.63
N ALA A 80 8.66 19.18 -0.31
CA ALA A 80 9.46 19.83 -1.35
C ALA A 80 8.52 20.45 -2.39
N MET A 81 8.58 21.77 -2.44
CA MET A 81 7.86 22.71 -3.28
C MET A 81 7.88 22.40 -4.78
N ALA A 82 6.76 22.75 -5.41
CA ALA A 82 6.64 23.00 -6.83
C ALA A 82 7.67 24.04 -7.35
N GLY A 83 8.26 23.77 -8.51
CA GLY A 83 9.08 24.71 -9.27
C GLY A 83 8.65 24.71 -10.73
N HIS A 84 8.18 25.87 -11.19
CA HIS A 84 7.77 26.13 -12.57
C HIS A 84 9.00 26.29 -13.50
N GLY A 85 8.94 25.66 -14.68
CA GLY A 85 9.32 26.23 -15.98
C GLY A 85 10.81 26.37 -16.34
N ALA A 86 11.23 25.68 -17.41
CA ALA A 86 11.92 26.29 -18.55
C ALA A 86 12.03 25.29 -19.73
N ASN A 87 11.55 25.72 -20.89
CA ASN A 87 11.79 25.12 -22.20
C ASN A 87 13.29 25.11 -22.54
N VAL A 88 13.82 23.97 -22.98
CA VAL A 88 15.00 23.95 -23.86
C VAL A 88 14.73 22.93 -24.98
N THR A 89 14.74 23.44 -26.20
CA THR A 89 14.52 22.71 -27.44
C THR A 89 15.87 22.26 -28.03
N MET A 90 15.96 20.95 -28.31
CA MET A 90 16.76 20.22 -29.32
C MET A 90 18.29 20.06 -29.18
N LEU A 91 18.77 18.81 -29.27
CA LEU A 91 19.24 18.15 -30.52
C LEU A 91 19.24 16.62 -30.36
N PRO A 92 19.03 15.82 -31.44
CA PRO A 92 19.02 14.36 -31.37
C PRO A 92 20.44 13.81 -31.55
N MET A 93 20.96 13.14 -30.52
CA MET A 93 22.15 12.30 -30.66
C MET A 93 21.74 10.84 -30.66
N ALA A 94 22.20 10.14 -31.70
CA ALA A 94 21.89 8.76 -32.01
C ALA A 94 22.19 7.82 -30.83
N GLY A 95 21.15 7.12 -30.41
CA GLY A 95 21.16 6.06 -29.43
C GLY A 95 19.71 5.67 -29.22
N ALA A 96 19.14 4.93 -30.17
CA ALA A 96 17.74 4.47 -30.07
C ALA A 96 17.62 3.52 -28.87
N THR A 97 17.40 4.08 -27.68
CA THR A 97 16.93 3.36 -26.52
C THR A 97 15.61 2.71 -26.91
N LYS A 98 15.56 1.37 -26.87
CA LYS A 98 14.33 0.60 -27.03
C LYS A 98 13.21 1.27 -26.21
N PRO A 99 11.97 1.37 -26.73
CA PRO A 99 10.88 1.92 -25.93
C PRO A 99 10.85 1.19 -24.59
N LYS A 100 11.02 1.93 -23.49
CA LYS A 100 10.95 1.35 -22.15
C LYS A 100 9.56 0.75 -22.02
N PHE A 101 9.49 -0.56 -21.79
CA PHE A 101 8.24 -1.25 -21.57
C PHE A 101 7.48 -0.58 -20.41
N VAL A 102 6.21 -0.25 -20.65
CA VAL A 102 5.33 0.35 -19.64
C VAL A 102 4.30 -0.71 -19.26
N PRO A 103 4.39 -1.33 -18.07
CA PRO A 103 3.37 -2.24 -17.58
C PRO A 103 2.04 -1.52 -17.38
N THR A 104 0.95 -2.23 -17.60
CA THR A 104 -0.39 -1.84 -17.18
C THR A 104 -0.70 -2.52 -15.87
N TYR A 105 -1.28 -1.82 -14.90
CA TYR A 105 -1.72 -2.40 -13.62
C TYR A 105 -3.24 -2.27 -13.49
N THR A 106 -3.92 -3.33 -13.06
CA THR A 106 -5.36 -3.36 -12.85
C THR A 106 -5.68 -4.01 -11.51
N PRO A 107 -5.81 -3.21 -10.44
CA PRO A 107 -6.23 -3.70 -9.13
C PRO A 107 -7.66 -4.23 -9.17
N LYS A 108 -7.89 -5.40 -8.57
CA LYS A 108 -9.21 -5.99 -8.36
C LYS A 108 -9.37 -6.34 -6.87
N PRO A 109 -10.57 -6.18 -6.28
CA PRO A 109 -10.80 -6.61 -4.90
C PRO A 109 -10.52 -8.10 -4.73
N SER A 110 -9.89 -8.48 -3.62
CA SER A 110 -9.71 -9.88 -3.22
C SER A 110 -9.96 -10.06 -1.72
N ALA A 111 -10.12 -11.30 -1.25
CA ALA A 111 -10.43 -11.58 0.15
C ALA A 111 -9.34 -11.10 1.14
N ALA A 112 -8.09 -10.98 0.68
CA ALA A 112 -6.97 -10.51 1.48
C ALA A 112 -6.68 -9.00 1.30
N GLY A 113 -7.23 -8.37 0.26
CA GLY A 113 -6.92 -7.00 -0.12
C GLY A 113 -7.21 -6.75 -1.58
N ALA A 114 -6.18 -6.87 -2.43
CA ALA A 114 -6.35 -6.73 -3.87
C ALA A 114 -5.45 -7.66 -4.68
N ASP A 115 -5.97 -8.13 -5.80
CA ASP A 115 -5.21 -8.78 -6.85
C ASP A 115 -4.88 -7.74 -7.92
N VAL A 116 -3.61 -7.36 -8.05
CA VAL A 116 -3.16 -6.40 -9.05
C VAL A 116 -2.68 -7.16 -10.27
N VAL A 117 -3.53 -7.25 -11.28
CA VAL A 117 -3.18 -7.86 -12.58
C VAL A 117 -2.24 -6.92 -13.31
N TYR A 118 -1.13 -7.43 -13.84
CA TYR A 118 -0.18 -6.59 -14.56
C TYR A 118 0.34 -7.21 -15.87
N SER A 119 0.73 -6.35 -16.81
CA SER A 119 1.38 -6.81 -18.04
C SER A 119 2.90 -6.94 -17.85
N CYS A 120 3.46 -8.00 -18.41
CA CYS A 120 4.85 -8.38 -18.25
C CYS A 120 5.67 -8.07 -19.52
N PRO A 121 6.96 -7.67 -19.41
CA PRO A 121 7.84 -7.46 -20.56
C PRO A 121 8.00 -8.68 -21.48
N CYS A 122 7.77 -9.91 -20.98
CA CYS A 122 7.82 -11.11 -21.80
C CYS A 122 6.58 -11.33 -22.67
N GLY A 123 5.54 -10.48 -22.53
CA GLY A 123 4.28 -10.59 -23.25
C GLY A 123 3.15 -11.30 -22.48
N SER A 124 3.41 -11.83 -21.28
CA SER A 124 2.34 -12.33 -20.40
C SER A 124 1.46 -11.17 -19.93
N THR A 125 0.14 -11.37 -19.92
CA THR A 125 -0.86 -10.39 -19.46
C THR A 125 -1.72 -10.91 -18.31
N THR A 126 -1.36 -12.08 -17.77
CA THR A 126 -2.13 -12.79 -16.74
C THR A 126 -1.40 -12.84 -15.39
N GLU A 127 -0.29 -12.13 -15.25
CA GLU A 127 0.46 -12.09 -13.99
C GLU A 127 -0.33 -11.30 -12.95
N VAL A 128 -0.33 -11.79 -11.71
CA VAL A 128 -1.08 -11.20 -10.60
C VAL A 128 -0.14 -10.98 -9.42
N PHE A 129 -0.10 -9.74 -8.93
CA PHE A 129 0.49 -9.43 -7.65
C PHE A 129 -0.60 -9.45 -6.58
N HIS A 130 -0.48 -10.36 -5.61
CA HIS A 130 -1.44 -10.49 -4.51
C HIS A 130 -1.06 -9.54 -3.37
N TYR A 131 -1.78 -8.42 -3.27
CA TYR A 131 -1.63 -7.47 -2.18
C TYR A 131 -2.49 -7.92 -0.99
N ASP A 132 -1.84 -8.23 0.13
CA ASP A 132 -2.49 -8.67 1.35
C ASP A 132 -2.45 -7.56 2.40
N ARG A 133 -3.58 -6.93 2.67
CA ARG A 133 -3.69 -5.83 3.65
C ARG A 133 -3.41 -6.27 5.09
N SER A 134 -3.45 -7.57 5.37
CA SER A 134 -3.08 -8.09 6.69
C SER A 134 -1.56 -8.08 6.93
N LYS A 135 -0.75 -7.93 5.87
CA LYS A 135 0.71 -7.89 5.98
C LYS A 135 1.22 -6.46 6.03
N ALA A 136 1.97 -6.16 7.09
CA ALA A 136 2.68 -4.89 7.23
C ALA A 136 3.66 -4.66 6.06
N GLU A 137 4.30 -5.72 5.58
CA GLU A 137 5.25 -5.66 4.47
C GLU A 137 4.87 -6.64 3.37
N GLN A 138 4.65 -6.10 2.16
CA GLN A 138 4.51 -6.92 0.95
C GLN A 138 5.87 -7.40 0.46
N THR A 139 5.94 -8.61 -0.10
CA THR A 139 7.16 -9.15 -0.71
C THR A 139 7.13 -8.91 -2.22
N PRO A 140 8.25 -8.51 -2.86
CA PRO A 140 8.29 -8.42 -4.31
C PRO A 140 7.91 -9.75 -4.96
N HIS A 141 7.00 -9.70 -5.94
CA HIS A 141 6.70 -10.85 -6.78
C HIS A 141 7.73 -10.93 -7.90
N ALA A 142 8.44 -12.05 -7.99
CA ALA A 142 9.44 -12.28 -9.02
C ALA A 142 8.89 -13.25 -10.07
N CYS A 143 8.92 -12.83 -11.34
CA CYS A 143 8.56 -13.69 -12.47
C CYS A 143 9.59 -13.49 -13.59
N CYS A 144 10.15 -14.57 -14.14
CA CYS A 144 11.22 -14.50 -15.16
C CYS A 144 12.40 -13.61 -14.70
N ASN A 145 12.64 -12.50 -15.40
CA ASN A 145 13.74 -11.56 -15.13
C ASN A 145 13.26 -10.23 -14.54
N HIS A 146 12.05 -10.18 -14.01
CA HIS A 146 11.50 -8.95 -13.45
C HIS A 146 10.90 -9.18 -12.07
N GLN A 147 10.86 -8.10 -11.29
CA GLN A 147 10.17 -8.05 -10.02
C GLN A 147 9.13 -6.95 -10.05
N VAL A 148 7.98 -7.23 -9.45
CA VAL A 148 6.90 -6.28 -9.25
C VAL A 148 6.62 -6.15 -7.76
N LEU A 149 6.43 -4.93 -7.31
CA LEU A 149 6.00 -4.64 -5.95
C LEU A 149 4.91 -3.58 -5.97
N VAL A 150 3.85 -3.81 -5.19
CA VAL A 150 2.85 -2.79 -4.89
C VAL A 150 2.91 -2.50 -3.39
N ALA A 151 3.34 -1.29 -3.03
CA ALA A 151 3.56 -0.82 -1.66
C ALA A 151 3.71 0.71 -1.68
N PRO A 152 3.62 1.44 -0.55
CA PRO A 152 3.80 2.90 -0.54
C PRO A 152 5.19 3.37 -1.00
N ASP A 153 6.21 2.51 -0.91
CA ASP A 153 7.63 2.76 -1.18
C ASP A 153 8.22 1.74 -2.18
N ALA A 154 7.38 1.18 -3.04
CA ALA A 154 7.71 0.04 -3.90
C ALA A 154 9.01 0.22 -4.71
N ALA A 155 9.18 1.38 -5.35
CA ALA A 155 10.33 1.69 -6.18
C ALA A 155 11.61 1.80 -5.36
N GLN A 156 11.56 2.40 -4.17
CA GLN A 156 12.71 2.47 -3.28
C GLN A 156 13.15 1.06 -2.86
N ARG A 157 12.19 0.22 -2.48
CA ARG A 157 12.46 -1.17 -2.08
C ARG A 157 13.01 -2.02 -3.21
N LEU A 158 12.51 -1.86 -4.43
CA LEU A 158 13.06 -2.55 -5.60
C LEU A 158 14.47 -2.07 -5.99
N ARG A 159 14.78 -0.76 -5.83
CA ARG A 159 16.14 -0.24 -6.08
C ARG A 159 17.17 -0.76 -5.06
N ALA A 160 16.73 -1.17 -3.88
CA ALA A 160 17.60 -1.77 -2.87
C ALA A 160 17.98 -3.24 -3.19
N LEU A 161 17.37 -3.83 -4.22
CA LEU A 161 17.71 -5.18 -4.66
C LEU A 161 18.89 -5.16 -5.64
N ASP A 162 19.90 -5.97 -5.35
CA ASP A 162 21.07 -6.11 -6.23
C ASP A 162 20.70 -6.74 -7.58
N GLY A 163 21.26 -6.17 -8.65
CA GLY A 163 21.12 -6.72 -10.01
C GLY A 163 19.75 -6.48 -10.65
N TYR A 164 18.98 -5.51 -10.17
CA TYR A 164 17.72 -5.07 -10.78
C TYR A 164 17.76 -3.56 -11.06
N GLU A 165 17.24 -3.16 -12.22
CA GLU A 165 17.00 -1.76 -12.57
C GLU A 165 15.49 -1.50 -12.56
N VAL A 166 15.03 -0.51 -11.79
CA VAL A 166 13.63 -0.08 -11.82
C VAL A 166 13.33 0.60 -13.14
N ILE A 167 12.46 -0.01 -13.95
CA ILE A 167 12.12 0.49 -15.29
C ILE A 167 10.79 1.24 -15.33
N ASN A 168 9.94 1.05 -14.31
CA ASN A 168 8.64 1.70 -14.25
C ASN A 168 8.17 1.88 -12.81
N VAL A 169 7.56 3.04 -12.54
CA VAL A 169 6.90 3.39 -11.28
C VAL A 169 5.60 4.10 -11.65
N GLN A 170 4.47 3.64 -11.11
CA GLN A 170 3.15 4.21 -11.34
C GLN A 170 2.37 4.26 -10.04
N THR A 171 1.48 5.24 -9.90
CA THR A 171 0.48 5.25 -8.82
C THR A 171 -0.76 4.52 -9.29
N VAL A 172 -1.25 3.57 -8.48
CA VAL A 172 -2.48 2.81 -8.72
C VAL A 172 -3.47 3.09 -7.60
N THR A 173 -4.73 3.33 -7.94
CA THR A 173 -5.80 3.45 -6.95
C THR A 173 -6.30 2.06 -6.59
N MET A 174 -6.18 1.68 -5.33
CA MET A 174 -6.65 0.39 -4.84
C MET A 174 -8.18 0.36 -4.76
N PRO A 175 -8.81 -0.83 -4.70
CA PRO A 175 -10.26 -0.96 -4.65
C PRO A 175 -10.95 -0.20 -3.50
N TRP A 176 -10.22 0.07 -2.41
CA TRP A 176 -10.69 0.86 -1.26
C TRP A 176 -10.36 2.36 -1.38
N GLY A 177 -9.97 2.84 -2.56
CA GLY A 177 -9.74 4.26 -2.85
C GLY A 177 -8.36 4.81 -2.49
N GLN A 178 -7.51 4.04 -1.80
CA GLN A 178 -6.16 4.48 -1.44
C GLN A 178 -5.21 4.45 -2.64
N PRO A 179 -4.44 5.52 -2.90
CA PRO A 179 -3.35 5.48 -3.87
C PRO A 179 -2.15 4.69 -3.33
N MET A 180 -1.58 3.82 -4.16
CA MET A 180 -0.41 3.00 -3.84
C MET A 180 0.61 3.07 -4.97
N GLU A 181 1.90 2.90 -4.67
CA GLU A 181 2.94 2.81 -5.69
C GLU A 181 3.06 1.38 -6.22
N ALA A 182 3.01 1.22 -7.54
CA ALA A 182 3.29 -0.01 -8.25
C ALA A 182 4.58 0.17 -9.05
N ALA A 183 5.61 -0.59 -8.71
CA ALA A 183 6.91 -0.51 -9.35
C ALA A 183 7.29 -1.86 -9.99
N MET A 184 7.98 -1.77 -11.12
CA MET A 184 8.58 -2.92 -11.80
C MET A 184 10.07 -2.69 -12.03
N ALA A 185 10.86 -3.69 -11.67
CA ALA A 185 12.29 -3.74 -11.94
C ALA A 185 12.63 -4.94 -12.81
N VAL A 186 13.61 -4.80 -13.69
CA VAL A 186 14.10 -5.89 -14.55
C VAL A 186 15.58 -6.10 -14.32
N ARG A 187 16.04 -7.33 -14.48
CA ARG A 187 17.46 -7.62 -14.61
C ARG A 187 17.90 -7.32 -16.04
N PRO A 188 18.94 -6.49 -16.23
CA PRO A 188 19.47 -6.16 -17.56
C PRO A 188 20.06 -7.37 -18.30
#